data_AF-A0A412FZD4-F1
#
_entry.id   AF-A0A412FZD4-F1
#
_cell.length_a   1.000
_cell.length_b   1.000
_cell.length_c   1.000
_cell.angle_alpha   90.00
_cell.angle_beta   90.00
_cell.angle_gamma   90.00
#
_symmetry.space_group_name_H-M   'P 1'
#
loop_
_entity.id
_entity.type
_entity.pdbx_description
1 polymer ?
#
loop_
_entity_poly.entity_id
_entity_poly.type
_entity_poly.pdbx_seq_one_letter_code
_entity_poly.pdbx_strand_id
1 'polypeptide(L)' 'MKKLYGFLRILLWCFIGVFLGSSLFQYLDYKAHPGLYEMQSAPWYTAIQIRGLFTVVLVVIILAAMVVIRKKMK' A
#
# COMPACT_ATOMS: atom_id res chain seq x y z
N MET A 1 -20.28 10.28 -13.86
CA MET A 1 -19.13 9.36 -14.05
C MET A 1 -17.75 10.02 -13.84
N LYS A 2 -17.45 11.19 -14.42
CA LYS A 2 -16.12 11.87 -14.28
C LYS A 2 -15.72 12.22 -12.83
N LYS A 3 -16.65 12.67 -11.98
CA LYS A 3 -16.41 12.93 -10.55
C LYS A 3 -15.99 11.67 -9.78
N LEU A 4 -16.67 10.55 -10.02
CA LEU A 4 -16.36 9.26 -9.39
C LEU A 4 -14.98 8.75 -9.79
N TYR A 5 -14.63 8.87 -11.08
CA TYR A 5 -13.30 8.51 -11.57
C TYR A 5 -12.19 9.39 -10.93
N GLY A 6 -12.45 10.70 -10.77
CA GLY A 6 -11.55 11.61 -10.07
C GLY A 6 -11.35 11.25 -8.60
N PHE A 7 -12.43 10.97 -7.88
CA PHE A 7 -12.38 10.50 -6.49
C PHE A 7 -11.58 9.21 -6.36
N LEU A 8 -11.85 8.22 -7.21
CA LEU A 8 -11.14 6.95 -7.21
C LEU A 8 -9.65 7.16 -7.50
N ARG A 9 -9.30 8.12 -8.37
CA ARG A 9 -7.90 8.46 -8.69
C ARG A 9 -7.16 9.06 -7.51
N ILE A 10 -7.80 9.96 -6.77
CA ILE A 10 -7.25 10.52 -5.53
C ILE A 10 -7.07 9.41 -4.49
N LEU A 11 -8.08 8.55 -4.33
CA LEU A 11 -8.04 7.42 -3.41
C LEU A 11 -6.83 6.52 -3.70
N LEU A 12 -6.58 6.20 -4.98
CA LEU A 12 -5.45 5.38 -5.41
C LEU A 12 -4.10 6.03 -5.06
N TRP A 13 -3.92 7.32 -5.34
CA TRP A 13 -2.70 8.05 -4.95
C TRP A 13 -2.51 8.11 -3.43
N CYS A 14 -3.60 8.23 -2.67
CA CYS A 14 -3.56 8.16 -1.21
C CYS A 14 -3.06 6.80 -0.72
N PHE A 15 -3.60 5.71 -1.26
CA PHE A 15 -3.16 4.36 -0.90
C PHE A 15 -1.68 4.11 -1.22
N ILE A 16 -1.22 4.57 -2.39
CA ILE A 16 0.20 4.50 -2.77
C ILE A 16 1.07 5.31 -1.80
N GLY A 17 0.64 6.52 -1.43
CA GLY A 17 1.36 7.39 -0.51
C GLY A 17 1.47 6.80 0.90
N VAL A 18 0.36 6.26 1.44
CA VAL A 18 0.34 5.57 2.73
C VAL A 18 1.25 4.33 2.70
N PHE A 19 1.29 3.61 1.58
CA PHE A 19 2.17 2.45 1.43
C PHE A 19 3.65 2.83 1.42
N LEU A 20 4.03 3.84 0.64
CA LEU A 20 5.41 4.33 0.61
C LEU A 20 5.82 4.86 1.99
N GLY A 21 4.96 5.65 2.64
CA GLY A 21 5.23 6.23 3.94
C GLY A 21 5.40 5.17 5.04
N SER A 22 4.50 4.20 5.10
CA SER A 22 4.58 3.10 6.08
C SER A 22 5.80 2.21 5.84
N SER A 23 6.11 1.89 4.59
CA SER A 23 7.31 1.10 4.24
C SER A 23 8.61 1.82 4.62
N LEU A 24 8.69 3.13 4.35
CA LEU A 24 9.86 3.95 4.67
C LEU A 24 10.01 4.15 6.18
N PHE A 25 8.92 4.42 6.89
CA PHE A 25 8.92 4.55 8.34
C PHE A 25 9.41 3.27 9.02
N GLN A 26 8.90 2.12 8.60
CA GLN A 26 9.26 0.84 9.20
C GLN A 26 10.71 0.44 8.90
N TYR A 27 11.26 0.86 7.76
CA TYR A 27 12.68 0.72 7.46
C TYR A 27 13.57 1.59 8.37
N LEU A 28 13.16 2.83 8.60
CA LEU A 28 13.88 3.75 9.49
C LEU A 28 13.82 3.29 10.96
N ASP A 29 12.66 2.81 11.41
CA ASP A 29 12.46 2.28 12.75
C ASP A 29 13.34 1.04 13.02
N TYR A 30 13.42 0.12 12.05
CA TYR A 30 14.32 -1.03 12.12
C TYR A 30 15.80 -0.62 12.23
N LYS A 31 16.21 0.40 11.46
CA LYS A 31 17.58 0.93 11.53
C LYS A 31 17.90 1.60 12.88
N ALA A 32 16.91 2.20 13.51
CA ALA A 32 17.06 2.88 14.80
C ALA A 32 17.10 1.90 15.99
N HIS A 33 16.36 0.78 15.91
CA HIS A 33 16.25 -0.18 17.02
C HIS A 33 16.42 -1.65 16.57
N PRO A 34 17.59 -2.03 16.03
CA PRO A 34 17.81 -3.38 15.52
C PRO A 34 17.64 -4.46 16.60
N GLY A 35 18.03 -4.18 17.85
CA GLY A 35 18.00 -5.15 18.95
C GLY A 35 16.61 -5.63 19.38
N LEU A 36 15.54 -4.87 19.12
CA LEU A 36 14.16 -5.30 19.41
C LEU A 36 13.67 -6.36 18.42
N TYR A 37 14.15 -6.27 17.18
CA TYR A 37 13.79 -7.17 16.10
C TYR A 37 14.68 -8.41 16.03
N GLU A 38 15.90 -8.34 16.57
CA GLU A 38 16.80 -9.51 16.71
C GLU A 38 16.38 -10.47 17.82
N MET A 39 15.64 -10.01 18.84
CA MET A 39 15.05 -10.88 19.87
C MET A 39 13.87 -11.71 19.35
N GLN A 40 13.25 -11.29 18.25
CA GLN A 40 12.11 -12.00 17.67
C GLN A 40 12.60 -13.07 16.68
N SER A 41 12.15 -14.31 16.87
CA SER A 41 12.47 -15.42 15.94
C SER A 41 11.89 -15.21 14.53
N ALA A 42 10.91 -14.32 14.38
CA ALA A 42 10.32 -13.97 13.09
C ALA A 42 11.13 -12.84 12.43
N PRO A 43 11.46 -12.95 11.13
CA PRO A 43 12.21 -11.91 10.44
C PRO A 43 11.42 -10.59 10.42
N TRP A 44 12.04 -9.48 10.81
CA TRP A 44 11.43 -8.14 10.89
C TRP A 44 10.73 -7.69 9.60
N TYR A 45 11.21 -8.15 8.45
CA TYR A 45 10.64 -7.84 7.14
C TYR A 45 9.33 -8.58 6.85
N THR A 46 8.96 -9.62 7.61
CA THR A 46 7.70 -10.37 7.37
C THR A 46 6.47 -9.49 7.58
N ALA A 47 6.47 -8.64 8.61
CA ALA A 47 5.41 -7.66 8.82
C ALA A 47 5.29 -6.66 7.66
N ILE A 48 6.44 -6.25 7.09
CA ILE A 48 6.50 -5.36 5.92
C ILE A 48 5.97 -6.09 4.67
N GLN A 49 6.36 -7.35 4.48
CA GLN A 49 5.90 -8.18 3.36
C GLN A 49 4.40 -8.42 3.40
N ILE A 50 3.82 -8.73 4.57
CA ILE A 50 2.38 -8.95 4.71
C ILE A 50 1.60 -7.66 4.47
N ARG A 51 2.03 -6.54 5.08
CA ARG A 51 1.41 -5.22 4.86
C ARG A 51 1.54 -4.77 3.40
N GLY A 52 2.69 -5.04 2.78
CA GLY A 52 2.93 -4.74 1.37
C GLY A 52 2.09 -5.58 0.43
N LEU A 53 2.01 -6.89 0.66
CA LEU A 53 1.15 -7.77 -0.11
C LEU A 53 -0.32 -7.32 -0.02
N PHE A 54 -0.79 -7.02 1.18
CA PHE A 54 -2.16 -6.54 1.40
C PHE A 54 -2.43 -5.23 0.65
N THR A 55 -1.46 -4.31 0.68
CA THR A 55 -1.59 -3.02 0.00
C THR A 55 -1.55 -3.15 -1.52
N VAL A 56 -0.68 -4.02 -2.06
CA VAL A 56 -0.64 -4.32 -3.49
C VAL A 56 -1.97 -4.92 -3.95
N VAL A 57 -2.54 -5.87 -3.21
CA VAL A 57 -3.85 -6.46 -3.52
C VAL A 57 -4.95 -5.37 -3.55
N LEU A 58 -4.98 -4.49 -2.55
CA LEU A 58 -5.93 -3.36 -2.51
C LEU A 58 -5.78 -2.43 -3.72
N VAL A 59 -4.55 -2.04 -4.07
CA VAL A 59 -4.27 -1.17 -5.22
C VAL A 59 -4.72 -1.83 -6.53
N VAL A 60 -4.48 -3.14 -6.70
CA VAL A 60 -4.92 -3.90 -7.88
C VAL A 60 -6.44 -3.92 -7.99
N ILE A 61 -7.17 -4.12 -6.89
CA ILE A 61 -8.64 -4.09 -6.86
C ILE A 61 -9.16 -2.70 -7.29
N ILE A 62 -8.57 -1.63 -6.76
CA ILE A 62 -8.97 -0.25 -7.11
C ILE A 62 -8.67 0.05 -8.60
N LEU A 63 -7.53 -0.40 -9.12
CA LEU A 63 -7.19 -0.27 -10.54
C LEU A 63 -8.17 -1.03 -11.43
N ALA A 64 -8.52 -2.26 -11.07
CA ALA A 64 -9.52 -3.04 -11.80
C ALA A 64 -10.88 -2.32 -11.84
N ALA A 65 -11.33 -1.78 -10.70
CA ALA A 65 -12.56 -0.99 -10.63
C ALA A 65 -12.49 0.26 -11.53
N MET A 66 -11.35 0.97 -11.55
CA MET A 66 -11.14 2.09 -12.47
C MET A 66 -11.24 1.68 -13.95
N VAL A 67 -10.62 0.56 -14.33
CA VAL A 67 -10.63 0.08 -15.72
C VAL A 67 -12.04 -0.28 -16.17
N VAL A 68 -12.83 -0.94 -15.30
CA VAL A 68 -14.23 -1.27 -15.57
C VAL A 68 -15.07 0.00 -15.76
N ILE A 69 -14.93 0.98 -14.87
CA ILE A 69 -15.65 2.26 -14.98
C ILE A 69 -15.23 3.01 -16.26
N ARG A 70 -13.93 2.99 -16.59
CA ARG A 70 -13.42 3.64 -17.81
C ARG A 70 -13.96 2.97 -19.07
N LYS A 71 -14.09 1.64 -19.10
CA LYS A 71 -14.74 0.90 -20.19
C LYS A 71 -16.21 1.23 -20.32
N LYS A 72 -16.94 1.35 -19.20
CA LYS A 72 -18.38 1.75 -19.17
C LYS A 72 -18.63 3.21 -19.57
N MET A 73 -17.61 4.06 -19.50
CA MET A 73 -17.67 5.47 -19.90
C MET A 73 -17.33 5.72 -21.37
N LYS A 74 -16.74 4.73 -22.05
CA LYS A 74 -16.52 4.74 -23.50
C LYS A 74 -17.78 4.24 -24.19
#